data_AF-A0A090RZB1-F1
#
_entry.id   AF-A0A090RZB1-F1
#
_cell.length_a   1.000
_cell.length_b   1.000
_cell.length_c   1.000
_cell.angle_alpha   90.00
_cell.angle_beta   90.00
_cell.angle_gamma   90.00
#
_symmetry.space_group_name_H-M   'P 1'
#
loop_
_entity.id
_entity.type
_entity.pdbx_description
1 polymer ?
#
loop_
_entity_poly.entity_id
_entity_poly.type
_entity_poly.pdbx_seq_one_letter_code
_entity_poly.pdbx_strand_id
1 'polypeptide(L)' 'MIPYVACYECPSCLSGKTNCCENISVIGVHQDGGFCEYLSVPQSNVLKVNGVDNETAA' A
#
# COMPACT_ATOMS: atom_id res chain seq x y z
N MET A 1 -1.26 -7.49 -0.30
CA MET A 1 -0.45 -6.23 -0.30
C MET A 1 -1.29 -5.13 0.36
N ILE A 2 -0.68 -4.15 1.02
CA ILE A 2 -1.41 -2.99 1.57
C ILE A 2 -1.26 -1.83 0.55
N PRO A 3 -2.34 -1.35 -0.10
CA PRO A 3 -2.21 -0.38 -1.21
C PRO A 3 -2.02 1.07 -0.74
N TYR A 4 -2.10 1.31 0.57
CA TYR A 4 -2.03 2.63 1.19
C TYR A 4 -0.58 3.07 1.44
N VAL A 5 -0.19 4.17 0.81
CA VAL A 5 1.10 4.84 1.02
C VAL A 5 0.82 6.15 1.76
N ALA A 6 1.12 6.18 3.06
CA ALA A 6 1.03 7.38 3.87
C ALA A 6 2.24 8.30 3.60
N CYS A 7 2.10 9.61 3.78
CA CYS A 7 3.19 10.56 3.55
C CYS A 7 4.23 10.59 4.68
N TYR A 8 3.88 10.06 5.87
CA TYR A 8 4.72 10.03 7.07
C TYR A 8 5.14 11.41 7.64
N GLU A 9 4.58 12.50 7.12
CA GLU A 9 4.94 13.87 7.51
C GLU A 9 3.75 14.76 7.97
N CYS A 10 2.50 14.37 7.66
CA CYS A 10 1.31 15.14 8.10
C CYS A 10 0.96 14.90 9.58
N PRO A 11 0.15 15.77 10.23
CA PRO A 11 -0.23 15.62 11.65
C PRO A 11 -0.82 14.25 12.01
N SER A 12 -1.68 13.69 11.14
CA SER A 12 -2.22 12.34 11.33
C SER A 12 -1.13 11.27 11.32
N CYS A 13 -0.16 11.35 10.40
CA CYS A 13 0.95 10.41 10.35
C CYS A 13 1.88 10.53 11.56
N LEU A 14 2.23 11.75 11.95
CA LEU A 14 3.10 12.02 13.11
C LEU A 14 2.45 11.57 14.43
N SER A 15 1.12 11.54 14.50
CA SER A 15 0.36 10.96 15.63
C SER A 15 0.13 9.45 15.51
N GLY A 16 0.73 8.77 14.52
CA GLY A 16 0.63 7.32 14.31
C GLY A 16 -0.64 6.86 13.60
N LYS A 17 -1.51 7.79 13.17
CA LYS A 17 -2.80 7.50 12.48
C LYS A 17 -2.63 7.58 10.97
N THR A 18 -1.81 6.70 10.40
CA THR A 18 -1.48 6.70 8.96
C THR A 18 -2.70 6.46 8.06
N ASN A 19 -3.74 5.80 8.57
CA ASN A 19 -5.03 5.63 7.89
C ASN A 19 -5.83 6.94 7.72
N CYS A 20 -5.51 7.99 8.48
CA CYS A 20 -6.10 9.32 8.37
C CYS A 20 -5.13 10.31 7.69
N CYS A 21 -4.15 9.81 6.95
CA CYS A 21 -3.18 10.63 6.24
C CYS A 21 -3.87 11.56 5.23
N GLU A 22 -3.63 12.86 5.36
CA GLU A 22 -4.20 13.89 4.48
C GLU A 22 -3.65 13.80 3.05
N ASN A 23 -2.40 13.34 2.91
CA ASN A 23 -1.70 13.17 1.63
C ASN A 23 -1.55 11.69 1.28
N ILE A 24 -2.55 10.87 1.58
CA ILE A 24 -2.50 9.44 1.27
C ILE A 24 -2.45 9.21 -0.24
N SER A 25 -1.52 8.39 -0.71
CA SER A 25 -1.49 7.91 -2.09
C SER A 25 -1.85 6.43 -2.11
N VAL A 26 -2.64 6.03 -3.11
CA VAL A 26 -3.24 4.69 -3.17
C VAL A 26 -2.83 4.04 -4.48
N ILE A 27 -2.13 2.92 -4.39
CA ILE A 27 -1.67 2.12 -5.52
C ILE A 27 -2.90 1.58 -6.27
N GLY A 28 -2.99 1.84 -7.58
CA GLY A 28 -4.15 1.55 -8.41
C GLY A 28 -5.26 2.62 -8.40
N VAL A 29 -5.04 3.77 -7.75
CA VAL A 29 -5.96 4.93 -7.81
C VAL A 29 -5.20 6.20 -8.16
N HIS A 30 -4.20 6.57 -7.36
CA HIS A 30 -3.37 7.75 -7.55
C HIS A 30 -2.04 7.44 -8.26
N GLN A 31 -1.69 6.16 -8.34
CA GLN A 31 -0.49 5.59 -8.95
C GLN A 31 -0.88 4.33 -9.71
N ASP A 32 0.01 3.83 -10.58
CA ASP A 32 -0.20 2.57 -11.29
C ASP A 32 -0.49 1.40 -10.32
N GLY A 33 -1.28 0.43 -10.77
CA GLY A 33 -1.80 -0.67 -9.95
C GLY A 33 -1.51 -2.06 -10.52
N GLY A 34 -2.13 -3.08 -9.93
CA GLY A 34 -1.85 -4.49 -10.22
C GLY A 34 -2.30 -5.02 -11.60
N PHE A 35 -2.97 -4.21 -12.43
CA PHE A 35 -3.34 -4.60 -13.80
C PHE A 35 -2.18 -4.37 -14.78
N CYS A 36 -1.02 -4.95 -14.45
CA CYS A 36 0.21 -4.94 -15.24
C CYS A 36 1.04 -6.19 -14.94
N GLU A 37 2.03 -6.52 -15.79
CA GLU A 37 2.90 -7.67 -15.56
C GLU A 37 3.87 -7.49 -14.38
N TYR A 38 4.29 -6.24 -14.13
CA TYR A 38 5.22 -5.89 -13.06
C TYR A 38 4.84 -4.56 -12.43
N LEU A 39 4.89 -4.49 -11.10
CA LEU A 39 4.59 -3.29 -10.34
C LEU A 39 5.71 -3.02 -9.33
N SER A 40 6.22 -1.78 -9.32
CA SER A 40 7.14 -1.32 -8.27
C SER A 40 6.34 -0.83 -7.07
N VAL A 41 6.66 -1.34 -5.87
CA VAL A 41 5.97 -0.97 -4.63
C VAL A 41 6.96 -0.80 -3.47
N PRO A 42 6.65 0.04 -2.47
CA PRO A 42 7.46 0.11 -1.26
C PRO A 42 7.49 -1.23 -0.53
N GLN A 43 8.65 -1.61 0.01
CA GLN A 43 8.80 -2.88 0.75
C GLN A 43 7.83 -2.98 1.93
N SER A 44 7.54 -1.88 2.62
CA SER A 44 6.58 -1.79 3.74
C SER A 44 5.15 -2.18 3.36
N ASN A 45 4.82 -2.15 2.06
CA ASN A 45 3.48 -2.42 1.54
C ASN A 45 3.32 -3.88 1.11
N VAL A 46 4.38 -4.68 1.16
CA VAL A 46 4.38 -6.10 0.81
C VAL A 46 4.19 -6.94 2.07
N LEU A 47 3.21 -7.85 2.03
CA LEU A 47 2.96 -8.82 3.10
C LEU A 47 3.42 -10.20 2.63
N LYS A 48 4.26 -10.86 3.45
CA LYS A 48 4.61 -12.26 3.21
C LYS A 48 3.44 -13.14 3.62
N VAL A 49 2.95 -13.95 2.69
CA VAL A 49 1.88 -14.93 2.92
C VAL A 49 2.44 -16.33 2.64
N ASN A 50 2.07 -17.31 3.46
CA ASN A 50 2.48 -18.71 3.27
C ASN A 50 1.23 -19.60 3.27
N GLY A 51 1.22 -20.65 2.44
CA GLY A 51 0.14 -21.65 2.42
C GLY A 51 -1.18 -21.16 1.81
N VAL A 52 -1.15 -20.06 1.06
CA VAL A 52 -2.29 -19.51 0.31
C VAL A 52 -1.91 -19.48 -1.16
N ASP A 53 -2.81 -19.89 -2.05
CA ASP A 53 -2.59 -19.83 -3.50
C ASP A 53 -2.59 -18.38 -4.01
N ASN A 54 -2.11 -18.17 -5.23
CA ASN A 54 -1.90 -16.83 -5.78
C ASN A 54 -3.21 -16.05 -5.98
N GLU A 55 -4.31 -16.72 -6.33
CA GLU A 55 -5.60 -16.06 -6.57
C GLU A 55 -6.22 -15.62 -5.25
N THR A 56 -6.15 -16.47 -4.22
CA THR A 56 -6.63 -16.15 -2.87
C THR A 56 -5.74 -15.09 -2.17
N ALA A 57 -4.46 -15.02 -2.52
CA ALA A 57 -3.51 -14.05 -1.95
C ALA A 57 -3.61 -12.63 -2.55
N ALA A 58 -4.29 -12.48 -3.68
CA ALA A 58 -4.53 -11.19 -4.35
C ALA A 58 -5.55 -10.33 -3.58
#